data_AF-A0A067R1U6-F1
#
_entry.id   AF-A0A067R1U6-F1
#
_cell.length_a   1.000
_cell.length_b   1.000
_cell.length_c   1.000
_cell.angle_alpha   90.00
_cell.angle_beta   90.00
_cell.angle_gamma   90.00
#
_symmetry.space_group_name_H-M   'P 1'
#
loop_
_entity.id
_entity.type
_entity.pdbx_description
1 polymer ?
#
loop_
_entity_poly.entity_id
_entity_poly.type
_entity_poly.pdbx_seq_one_letter_code
_entity_poly.pdbx_strand_id
1 'polypeptide(L)'
;MRMMFYLVEIFGRDLVMYLDKVTADGTPVDVKETMTRFTTDVIASCAFGINSNSIKNPDAEFRRYMRKAVDFTFMKGLAALLGFLAPNLNKRLNLKVLDDDTTDYIRRTVWETVEYR
;
A
#
# COMPACT_ATOMS: atom_id res chain seq x y z
N MET A 1 0.87 -17.64 4.87
CA MET A 1 1.93 -16.84 5.52
C MET A 1 3.26 -17.57 5.68
N ARG A 2 3.34 -18.83 6.14
CA ARG A 2 4.64 -19.55 6.29
C ARG A 2 5.49 -19.57 5.01
N MET A 3 4.85 -19.79 3.85
CA MET A 3 5.52 -19.80 2.54
C MET A 3 6.09 -18.44 2.11
N MET A 4 5.68 -17.34 2.73
CA MET A 4 6.04 -15.97 2.33
C MET A 4 6.87 -15.25 3.38
N PHE A 5 7.25 -15.95 4.46
CA PHE A 5 8.08 -15.40 5.53
C PHE A 5 9.43 -14.89 5.00
N TYR A 6 9.99 -15.58 4.00
CA TYR A 6 11.24 -15.18 3.35
C TYR A 6 11.16 -13.76 2.74
N LEU A 7 10.00 -13.33 2.21
CA LEU A 7 9.83 -11.98 1.67
C LEU A 7 9.95 -10.95 2.79
N VAL A 8 9.29 -11.20 3.93
CA VAL A 8 9.38 -10.34 5.11
C VAL A 8 10.81 -10.24 5.62
N GLU A 9 11.55 -11.35 5.62
CA GLU A 9 12.96 -11.37 6.01
C GLU A 9 13.84 -10.53 5.06
N ILE A 10 13.65 -10.66 3.75
CA ILE A 10 14.38 -9.89 2.74
C ILE A 10 14.17 -8.38 2.95
N PHE A 11 12.92 -7.94 3.04
CA PHE A 11 12.63 -6.52 3.29
C PHE A 11 13.07 -6.06 4.68
N GLY A 12 13.10 -6.97 5.65
CA GLY A 12 13.63 -6.70 6.99
C GLY A 12 15.12 -6.37 6.96
N ARG A 13 15.90 -7.09 6.15
CA ARG A 13 17.32 -6.76 5.92
C ARG A 13 17.49 -5.41 5.23
N ASP A 14 16.68 -5.13 4.21
CA ASP A 14 16.68 -3.81 3.53
C ASP A 14 16.35 -2.67 4.51
N LEU A 15 15.41 -2.88 5.45
CA LEU A 15 15.07 -1.91 6.48
C LEU A 15 16.25 -1.64 7.42
N VAL A 16 16.93 -2.68 7.91
CA VAL A 16 18.11 -2.53 8.77
C VAL A 16 19.21 -1.73 8.05
N MET A 17 19.52 -2.10 6.80
CA MET A 17 20.52 -1.39 6.00
C MET A 17 20.14 0.08 5.76
N TYR A 18 18.85 0.37 5.56
CA TYR A 18 18.36 1.74 5.42
C TYR A 18 18.54 2.52 6.73
N LEU A 19 18.11 1.95 7.87
CA LEU A 19 18.22 2.58 9.18
C LEU A 19 19.67 2.87 9.55
N ASP A 20 20.57 1.89 9.40
CA ASP A 20 22.01 2.07 9.68
C ASP A 20 22.60 3.25 8.89
N LYS A 21 22.13 3.45 7.65
CA LYS A 21 22.58 4.57 6.80
C LYS A 21 22.00 5.92 7.25
N VAL A 22 20.71 5.99 7.57
CA VAL A 22 20.04 7.27 7.88
C VAL A 22 20.21 7.73 9.31
N THR A 23 20.59 6.84 10.22
CA THR A 23 20.90 7.17 11.62
C THR A 23 22.40 7.29 11.89
N ALA A 24 23.25 7.17 10.86
CA ALA A 24 24.71 7.17 11.01
C ALA A 24 25.27 8.46 11.65
N ASP A 25 24.57 9.58 11.47
CA ASP A 25 24.89 10.90 12.02
C ASP A 25 24.09 11.24 13.29
N GLY A 26 23.30 10.28 13.81
CA GLY A 26 22.42 10.49 14.95
C GLY A 26 21.11 11.22 14.61
N THR A 27 20.79 11.41 13.33
CA THR A 27 19.54 12.06 12.91
C THR A 27 18.32 11.24 13.33
N PRO A 28 17.32 11.85 14.00
CA PRO A 28 16.08 11.18 14.33
C PRO A 28 15.32 10.71 13.09
N VAL A 29 14.75 9.52 13.16
CA VAL A 29 13.93 8.94 12.09
C VAL A 29 12.45 8.96 12.44
N ASP A 30 11.61 9.28 11.45
CA ASP A 30 10.17 9.06 11.57
C ASP A 30 9.89 7.56 11.44
N VAL A 31 9.71 6.91 12.59
CA VAL A 31 9.41 5.47 12.68
C VAL A 31 8.10 5.14 11.98
N LYS A 32 7.07 6.00 12.08
CA LYS A 32 5.77 5.76 11.46
C LYS A 32 5.92 5.74 9.94
N GLU A 33 6.57 6.74 9.37
CA GLU A 33 6.77 6.83 7.93
C GLU A 33 7.66 5.68 7.43
N THR A 34 8.74 5.37 8.14
CA THR A 34 9.67 4.29 7.77
C THR A 34 8.96 2.92 7.79
N MET A 35 8.22 2.62 8.85
CA MET A 35 7.46 1.36 8.94
C MET A 35 6.31 1.30 7.94
N THR A 36 5.71 2.44 7.57
CA THR A 36 4.69 2.48 6.51
C THR A 36 5.31 2.11 5.16
N ARG A 37 6.53 2.58 4.85
CA ARG A 37 7.26 2.20 3.63
C ARG A 37 7.59 0.71 3.61
N PHE A 38 8.17 0.20 4.70
CA PHE A 38 8.45 -1.23 4.86
C PHE A 38 7.20 -2.11 4.69
N THR A 39 6.11 -1.75 5.37
CA THR A 39 4.85 -2.53 5.29
C THR A 39 4.26 -2.49 3.88
N THR A 40 4.41 -1.37 3.16
CA THR A 40 3.97 -1.24 1.77
C THR A 40 4.76 -2.19 0.86
N ASP A 41 6.08 -2.29 1.02
CA ASP A 41 6.91 -3.21 0.23
C ASP A 41 6.58 -4.67 0.51
N VAL A 42 6.37 -5.02 1.77
CA VAL A 42 5.94 -6.38 2.16
C VAL A 42 4.59 -6.72 1.53
N ILE A 43 3.60 -5.82 1.58
CA ILE A 43 2.27 -6.04 0.98
C ILE A 43 2.38 -6.11 -0.55
N ALA A 44 3.13 -5.20 -1.19
CA ALA A 44 3.33 -5.19 -2.63
C ALA A 44 3.87 -6.54 -3.12
N SER A 45 4.90 -7.04 -2.43
CA SER A 45 5.55 -8.29 -2.80
C SER A 45 4.68 -9.51 -2.49
N CYS A 46 4.04 -9.52 -1.32
CA CYS A 46 3.25 -10.66 -0.89
C CYS A 46 1.93 -10.77 -1.66
N ALA A 47 1.14 -9.69 -1.71
CA ALA A 47 -0.20 -9.73 -2.29
C ALA A 47 -0.20 -9.58 -3.81
N PHE A 48 0.73 -8.78 -4.35
CA PHE A 48 0.76 -8.44 -5.78
C PHE A 48 2.00 -8.97 -6.50
N GLY A 49 2.96 -9.58 -5.81
CA GLY A 49 4.19 -10.08 -6.44
C GLY A 49 5.12 -8.97 -6.94
N ILE A 50 4.93 -7.73 -6.50
CA ILE A 50 5.64 -6.55 -7.00
C ILE A 50 6.70 -6.10 -6.00
N ASN A 51 7.88 -5.77 -6.52
CA ASN A 51 8.89 -5.11 -5.72
C ASN A 51 8.78 -3.59 -5.88
N SER A 52 8.10 -2.92 -4.93
CA SER A 52 7.85 -1.47 -5.02
C SER A 52 9.04 -0.61 -4.59
N ASN A 53 9.97 -1.18 -3.83
CA ASN A 53 11.16 -0.52 -3.31
C ASN A 53 10.87 0.82 -2.60
N SER A 54 9.75 0.89 -1.88
CA SER A 54 9.23 2.05 -1.13
C SER A 54 10.16 2.53 -0.02
N ILE A 55 10.98 1.64 0.57
CA ILE A 55 11.98 2.03 1.57
C ILE A 55 13.03 2.98 0.96
N LYS A 56 13.48 2.69 -0.27
CA LYS A 56 14.52 3.47 -0.97
C LYS A 56 13.92 4.61 -1.78
N ASN A 57 12.72 4.42 -2.32
CA ASN A 57 11.99 5.43 -3.09
C ASN A 57 10.64 5.79 -2.41
N PRO A 58 10.56 6.91 -1.69
CA PRO A 58 9.33 7.36 -1.03
C PRO A 58 8.15 7.58 -1.99
N ASP A 59 8.44 7.86 -3.27
CA ASP A 59 7.46 8.18 -4.32
C ASP A 59 7.18 6.98 -5.24
N ALA A 60 7.44 5.76 -4.77
CA ALA A 60 7.09 4.54 -5.49
C ALA A 60 5.60 4.58 -5.91
N GLU A 61 5.33 4.29 -7.18
CA GLU A 61 3.99 4.41 -7.77
C GLU A 61 2.95 3.60 -6.99
N PHE A 62 3.30 2.35 -6.65
CA PHE A 62 2.46 1.47 -5.84
C PHE A 62 2.15 2.07 -4.47
N ARG A 63 3.14 2.67 -3.80
CA ARG A 63 2.94 3.35 -2.51
C ARG A 63 1.97 4.50 -2.62
N ARG A 64 2.06 5.31 -3.67
CA ARG A 64 1.17 6.45 -3.89
C ARG A 64 -0.28 5.98 -4.00
N TYR A 65 -0.54 4.96 -4.80
CA TYR A 65 -1.89 4.41 -4.99
C TYR A 65 -2.42 3.70 -3.75
N MET A 66 -1.58 2.89 -3.08
CA MET A 66 -2.00 2.23 -1.85
C MET A 66 -2.25 3.21 -0.71
N ARG A 67 -1.45 4.28 -0.60
CA ARG A 67 -1.69 5.37 0.35
C ARG A 67 -3.03 6.06 0.09
N LYS A 68 -3.32 6.42 -1.16
CA LYS A 68 -4.64 6.93 -1.54
C LYS A 68 -5.76 5.97 -1.17
N ALA A 69 -5.57 4.66 -1.37
CA ALA A 69 -6.56 3.64 -1.06
C ALA A 69 -6.89 3.56 0.44
N VAL A 70 -5.87 3.69 1.31
CA VAL A 70 -6.02 3.58 2.77
C VAL A 70 -6.29 4.92 3.47
N ASP A 71 -6.03 6.05 2.80
CA ASP A 71 -6.27 7.38 3.36
C ASP A 71 -7.76 7.59 3.61
N PHE A 72 -8.12 7.72 4.88
CA PHE A 72 -9.50 7.88 5.30
C PHE A 72 -9.97 9.32 5.06
N THR A 73 -10.86 9.51 4.10
CA THR A 73 -11.56 10.78 3.85
C THR A 73 -13.00 10.65 4.32
N PHE A 74 -13.61 11.74 4.81
CA PHE A 74 -15.02 11.75 5.24
C PHE A 74 -15.97 11.13 4.19
N MET A 75 -15.77 11.44 2.91
CA MET A 75 -16.54 10.86 1.81
C MET A 75 -16.36 9.34 1.68
N LYS A 76 -15.14 8.83 1.87
CA LYS A 76 -14.86 7.38 1.84
C LYS A 76 -15.49 6.68 3.05
N GLY A 77 -15.44 7.31 4.22
CA GLY A 77 -16.11 6.84 5.44
C GLY A 77 -17.62 6.79 5.28
N LEU A 78 -18.22 7.83 4.69
CA LEU A 78 -19.66 7.86 4.39
C LEU A 78 -20.04 6.81 3.34
N ALA A 79 -19.24 6.66 2.28
CA ALA A 79 -19.44 5.64 1.25
C ALA A 79 -19.38 4.21 1.84
N ALA A 80 -18.41 3.95 2.74
CA ALA A 80 -18.30 2.68 3.43
C ALA A 80 -19.48 2.42 4.38
N LEU A 81 -19.88 3.44 5.15
CA LEU A 81 -21.00 3.37 6.07
C LEU A 81 -22.34 3.14 5.35
N LEU A 82 -22.60 3.89 4.28
CA LEU A 82 -23.79 3.71 3.44
C LEU A 82 -23.75 2.40 2.66
N GLY A 83 -22.57 1.96 2.20
CA GLY A 83 -22.40 0.64 1.62
C GLY A 83 -22.79 -0.48 2.58
N PHE A 84 -22.50 -0.32 3.87
CA PHE A 84 -22.83 -1.29 4.92
C PHE A 84 -24.30 -1.22 5.38
N LEU A 85 -24.83 -0.02 5.66
CA LEU A 85 -26.18 0.17 6.22
C LEU A 85 -27.29 0.21 5.16
N ALA A 86 -27.01 0.79 3.99
CA ALA A 86 -28.01 1.08 2.97
C ALA A 86 -27.43 0.93 1.55
N PRO A 87 -27.08 -0.29 1.10
CA PRO A 87 -26.39 -0.53 -0.17
C PRO A 87 -27.18 0.01 -1.38
N ASN A 88 -28.51 0.02 -1.30
CA ASN A 88 -29.37 0.58 -2.35
C ASN A 88 -29.24 2.11 -2.48
N LEU A 89 -29.03 2.80 -1.36
CA LEU A 89 -28.81 4.25 -1.35
C LEU A 89 -27.40 4.58 -1.82
N ASN A 90 -26.40 3.78 -1.42
CA ASN A 90 -25.03 3.92 -1.88
C ASN A 90 -24.92 3.76 -3.42
N LYS A 91 -25.62 2.78 -3.99
CA LYS A 91 -25.72 2.58 -5.44
C LYS A 91 -26.37 3.77 -6.16
N ARG A 92 -27.39 4.40 -5.55
CA ARG A 92 -28.06 5.57 -6.13
C ARG A 92 -27.19 6.83 -6.09
N LEU A 93 -26.42 7.01 -5.02
CA LEU A 93 -25.53 8.16 -4.85
C LEU A 93 -24.16 7.98 -5.52
N ASN A 94 -23.87 6.77 -6.05
CA ASN A 94 -22.62 6.40 -6.72
C ASN A 94 -21.37 6.76 -5.90
N LEU A 95 -21.45 6.62 -4.57
CA LEU A 95 -20.34 6.91 -3.68
C LEU A 95 -19.36 5.74 -3.71
N LYS A 96 -18.10 6.05 -4.08
CA LYS A 96 -17.02 5.07 -4.21
C LYS A 96 -16.04 5.21 -3.05
N VAL A 97 -15.62 4.08 -2.49
CA VAL A 97 -14.58 4.02 -1.45
C VAL A 97 -13.19 4.21 -2.06
N LEU A 98 -12.99 3.70 -3.26
CA LEU A 98 -11.78 3.89 -4.05
C LEU A 98 -12.08 4.86 -5.20
N ASP A 99 -11.18 5.80 -5.43
CA ASP A 99 -11.20 6.64 -6.61
C ASP A 99 -10.92 5.81 -7.88
N ASP A 100 -11.36 6.33 -9.03
CA ASP A 100 -11.28 5.61 -10.30
C ASP A 100 -9.81 5.36 -10.72
N ASP A 101 -8.94 6.36 -10.54
CA ASP A 101 -7.49 6.27 -10.79
C ASP A 101 -6.84 5.13 -9.98
N THR A 102 -7.11 5.05 -8.67
CA THR A 102 -6.62 3.96 -7.83
C THR A 102 -7.22 2.61 -8.19
N THR A 103 -8.51 2.57 -8.57
CA THR A 103 -9.18 1.33 -8.97
C THR A 103 -8.58 0.78 -10.27
N ASP A 104 -8.33 1.64 -11.25
CA ASP A 104 -7.76 1.27 -12.54
C ASP A 104 -6.29 0.85 -12.40
N TYR A 105 -5.52 1.53 -11.55
CA TYR A 105 -4.16 1.10 -11.22
C TYR A 105 -4.14 -0.30 -10.63
N ILE A 106 -4.96 -0.58 -9.61
CA ILE A 106 -5.00 -1.91 -8.97
C ILE A 106 -5.43 -2.97 -9.99
N ARG A 107 -6.46 -2.70 -10.82
CA ARG A 107 -6.89 -3.64 -11.86
C ARG A 107 -5.77 -3.94 -12.84
N ARG A 108 -5.13 -2.92 -13.41
CA ARG A 108 -4.01 -3.08 -14.35
C ARG A 108 -2.90 -3.92 -13.72
N THR A 109 -2.49 -3.55 -12.51
CA THR A 109 -1.44 -4.22 -11.75
C THR A 109 -1.73 -5.71 -11.53
N VAL A 110 -2.96 -6.04 -11.15
CA VAL A 110 -3.38 -7.44 -10.96
C VAL A 110 -3.38 -8.19 -12.29
N TRP A 111 -3.92 -7.60 -13.36
CA TRP A 111 -3.96 -8.23 -14.67
C TRP A 111 -2.57 -8.48 -15.25
N GLU A 112 -1.66 -7.50 -15.18
CA GLU A 112 -0.26 -7.64 -15.60
C GLU A 112 0.43 -8.77 -14.82
N THR A 113 0.16 -8.89 -13.51
CA THR A 113 0.73 -9.95 -12.68
C THR A 113 0.19 -11.34 -13.06
N VAL A 114 -1.08 -11.43 -13.44
CA VAL A 114 -1.70 -12.68 -13.91
C VAL A 114 -1.20 -13.05 -15.30
N GLU A 115 -1.02 -12.10 -16.21
CA GLU A 115 -0.50 -12.37 -17.56
C GLU A 115 0.98 -12.75 -17.57
N TYR A 116 1.77 -12.21 -16.65
CA TYR A 116 3.20 -12.51 -16.52
C TYR A 116 3.48 -13.92 -15.96
N ARG A 117 2.46 -14.64 -15.45
CA ARG A 117 2.58 -15.96 -14.82
C ARG A 117 1.72 -17.02 -15.50
#